data_AF-A0A0E3RCT5-F1
#
_entry.id   AF-A0A0E3RCT5-F1
#
_cell.length_a   1.000
_cell.length_b   1.000
_cell.length_c   1.000
_cell.angle_alpha   90.00
_cell.angle_beta   90.00
_cell.angle_gamma   90.00
#
_symmetry.space_group_name_H-M   'P 1'
#
loop_
_entity.id
_entity.type
_entity.pdbx_description
1 polymer ?
#
loop_
_entity_poly.entity_id
_entity_poly.type
_entity_poly.pdbx_seq_one_letter_code
_entity_poly.pdbx_strand_id
1 'polypeptide(L)'
;MRLKPAKSLVIIEKTAFKSLIETADIELLSELFVRNKIIEYTIEFYFQKSLEECSLNEVIDGLVINLKITNWVDTVDYTDYGSYYKLAITHDLGLTFAELLTIWIDNMFKIHGVRVESIHSTKTIFTKIFKNK
;
A
#
# COMPACT_ATOMS: atom_id res chain seq x y z
N MET A 1 -19.65 16.41 -4.23
CA MET A 1 -19.19 15.53 -5.32
C MET A 1 -20.04 14.27 -5.32
N ARG A 2 -20.85 13.98 -6.35
CA ARG A 2 -21.59 12.70 -6.43
C ARG A 2 -20.60 11.62 -6.84
N LEU A 3 -20.15 10.82 -5.88
CA LEU A 3 -19.37 9.61 -6.16
C LEU A 3 -20.20 8.70 -7.06
N LYS A 4 -19.74 8.45 -8.28
CA LYS A 4 -20.32 7.39 -9.11
C LYS A 4 -20.13 6.08 -8.33
N PRO A 5 -21.13 5.18 -8.27
CA PRO A 5 -20.95 3.89 -7.64
C PRO A 5 -19.76 3.21 -8.29
N ALA A 6 -18.77 2.87 -7.48
CA ALA A 6 -17.57 2.24 -7.94
C ALA A 6 -17.96 0.86 -8.52
N LYS A 7 -17.98 0.73 -9.85
CA LYS A 7 -18.01 -0.57 -10.54
C LYS A 7 -16.63 -1.24 -10.41
N SER A 8 -16.07 -1.29 -9.20
CA SER A 8 -14.62 -1.37 -8.99
C SER A 8 -14.13 -2.67 -8.39
N LEU A 9 -15.02 -3.57 -7.98
CA LEU A 9 -14.61 -4.86 -7.45
C LEU A 9 -14.51 -5.88 -8.60
N VAL A 10 -13.29 -6.08 -9.09
CA VAL A 10 -12.96 -7.23 -9.93
C VAL A 10 -12.40 -8.31 -9.02
N ILE A 11 -13.20 -9.35 -8.78
CA ILE A 11 -12.76 -10.50 -7.98
C ILE A 11 -11.88 -11.36 -8.89
N ILE A 12 -10.60 -11.45 -8.53
CA ILE A 12 -9.64 -12.36 -9.15
C ILE A 12 -9.30 -13.42 -8.10
N GLU A 13 -9.30 -14.69 -8.51
CA GLU A 13 -8.83 -15.77 -7.64
C GLU A 13 -7.33 -15.58 -7.33
N LYS A 14 -6.94 -15.80 -6.07
CA LYS A 14 -5.62 -15.39 -5.55
C LYS A 14 -4.46 -16.06 -6.28
N THR A 15 -4.61 -17.34 -6.67
CA THR A 15 -3.61 -18.09 -7.42
C THR A 15 -3.46 -17.54 -8.85
N ALA A 16 -4.57 -17.25 -9.52
CA ALA A 16 -4.55 -16.60 -10.83
C ALA A 16 -3.92 -15.20 -10.75
N PHE A 17 -4.25 -14.42 -9.72
CA PHE A 17 -3.62 -13.12 -9.49
C PHE A 17 -2.11 -13.24 -9.29
N LYS A 18 -1.67 -14.20 -8.47
CA LYS A 18 -0.25 -14.51 -8.30
C LYS A 18 0.43 -14.81 -9.63
N SER A 19 -0.11 -15.72 -10.43
CA SER A 19 0.47 -16.07 -11.74
C SER A 19 0.54 -14.89 -12.70
N LEU A 20 -0.47 -14.00 -12.68
CA LEU A 20 -0.43 -12.76 -13.45
C LEU A 20 0.71 -11.86 -13.01
N ILE A 21 0.86 -11.65 -11.70
CA ILE A 21 1.89 -10.78 -11.14
C ILE A 21 3.30 -11.33 -11.40
N GLU A 22 3.53 -12.64 -11.28
CA GLU A 22 4.84 -13.27 -11.53
C GLU A 22 5.38 -13.07 -12.95
N THR A 23 4.49 -12.79 -13.92
CA THR A 23 4.85 -12.54 -15.33
C THR A 23 4.68 -11.09 -15.76
N ALA A 24 4.26 -10.23 -14.83
CA ALA A 24 3.92 -8.86 -15.15
C ALA A 24 5.17 -8.00 -15.33
N ASP A 25 5.06 -7.00 -16.20
CA ASP A 25 6.00 -5.90 -16.28
C ASP A 25 5.86 -5.02 -15.04
N ILE A 26 6.77 -5.19 -14.08
CA ILE A 26 6.76 -4.51 -12.78
C ILE A 26 6.92 -3.00 -12.96
N GLU A 27 7.73 -2.57 -13.91
CA GLU A 27 7.99 -1.14 -14.15
C GLU A 27 6.70 -0.48 -14.64
N LEU A 28 6.06 -1.06 -15.64
CA LEU A 28 4.78 -0.58 -16.15
C LEU A 28 3.69 -0.60 -15.09
N LEU A 29 3.58 -1.69 -14.30
CA LEU A 29 2.62 -1.76 -13.21
C LEU A 29 2.88 -0.67 -12.17
N SER A 30 4.13 -0.52 -11.73
CA SER A 30 4.52 0.51 -10.78
C SER A 30 4.11 1.91 -11.25
N GLU A 31 4.38 2.26 -12.51
CA GLU A 31 3.95 3.53 -13.10
C GLU A 31 2.43 3.71 -13.06
N LEU A 32 1.67 2.67 -13.37
CA LEU A 32 0.20 2.70 -13.32
C LEU A 32 -0.31 2.92 -11.90
N PHE A 33 0.25 2.21 -10.91
CA PHE A 33 -0.14 2.35 -9.50
C PHE A 33 0.16 3.77 -8.97
N VAL A 34 1.36 4.29 -9.25
CA VAL A 34 1.77 5.65 -8.84
C VAL A 34 0.90 6.72 -9.52
N ARG A 35 0.60 6.56 -10.82
CA ARG A 35 -0.22 7.52 -11.57
C ARG A 35 -1.66 7.56 -11.08
N ASN A 36 -2.24 6.40 -10.75
CA ASN A 36 -3.64 6.28 -10.42
C ASN A 36 -3.96 6.54 -8.93
N LYS A 37 -2.95 6.61 -8.05
CA LYS A 37 -3.10 7.01 -6.63
C LYS A 37 -4.23 6.26 -5.89
N ILE A 38 -4.31 4.95 -6.07
CA ILE A 38 -5.48 4.15 -5.65
C ILE A 38 -5.60 4.08 -4.10
N ILE A 39 -4.47 3.97 -3.39
CA ILE A 39 -4.49 3.95 -1.91
C ILE A 39 -4.89 5.34 -1.41
N GLU A 40 -4.30 6.38 -1.95
CA GLU A 40 -4.57 7.77 -1.62
C GLU A 40 -6.07 8.06 -1.71
N TYR A 41 -6.72 7.68 -2.82
CA TYR A 41 -8.18 7.82 -2.94
C TYR A 41 -8.96 7.00 -1.90
N THR A 42 -8.46 5.84 -1.51
CA THR A 42 -9.10 5.03 -0.46
C THR A 42 -8.98 5.71 0.90
N ILE A 43 -7.81 6.27 1.22
CA ILE A 43 -7.55 7.01 2.45
C ILE A 43 -8.46 8.25 2.50
N GLU A 44 -8.47 9.04 1.42
CA GLU A 44 -9.30 10.24 1.33
C GLU A 44 -10.79 9.90 1.48
N PHE A 45 -11.24 8.81 0.85
CA PHE A 45 -12.60 8.32 0.98
C PHE A 45 -12.90 7.82 2.41
N TYR A 46 -11.98 7.13 3.06
CA TYR A 46 -12.22 6.58 4.40
C TYR A 46 -12.28 7.69 5.46
N PHE A 47 -11.34 8.64 5.42
CA PHE A 47 -11.24 9.71 6.40
C PHE A 47 -12.04 10.96 6.05
N GLN A 48 -12.58 11.05 4.83
CA GLN A 48 -13.28 12.24 4.30
C GLN A 48 -12.43 13.51 4.39
N LYS A 49 -11.11 13.36 4.17
CA LYS A 49 -10.09 14.40 4.19
C LYS A 49 -9.22 14.28 2.95
N SER A 50 -8.67 15.37 2.45
CA SER A 50 -7.58 15.26 1.47
C SER A 50 -6.35 14.63 2.14
N LEU A 51 -5.49 13.99 1.36
CA LEU A 51 -4.32 13.33 1.92
C LEU A 51 -3.34 14.31 2.60
N GLU A 52 -3.36 15.59 2.21
CA GLU A 52 -2.60 16.68 2.82
C GLU A 52 -3.12 17.09 4.19
N GLU A 53 -4.41 16.86 4.47
CA GLU A 53 -5.06 17.13 5.76
C GLU A 53 -4.98 15.92 6.71
N CYS A 54 -4.58 14.76 6.21
CA CYS A 54 -4.36 13.56 7.02
C CYS A 54 -3.07 13.68 7.83
N SER A 55 -3.16 13.37 9.12
CA SER A 55 -1.97 13.10 9.92
C SER A 55 -1.25 11.85 9.42
N LEU A 56 0.06 11.73 9.72
CA LEU A 56 0.83 10.54 9.37
C LEU A 56 0.19 9.24 9.89
N ASN A 57 -0.43 9.29 11.07
CA ASN A 57 -1.14 8.14 11.64
C ASN A 57 -2.36 7.75 10.81
N GLU A 58 -3.16 8.73 10.38
CA GLU A 58 -4.32 8.49 9.50
C GLU A 58 -3.88 7.91 8.15
N VAL A 59 -2.75 8.37 7.60
CA VAL A 59 -2.19 7.79 6.35
C VAL A 59 -1.79 6.33 6.55
N ILE A 60 -1.13 6.00 7.66
CA ILE A 60 -0.70 4.62 7.98
C ILE A 60 -1.92 3.72 8.24
N ASP A 61 -2.87 4.19 9.04
CA ASP A 61 -4.12 3.48 9.31
C ASP A 61 -4.89 3.22 8.02
N GLY A 62 -4.98 4.22 7.14
CA GLY A 62 -5.62 4.12 5.85
C GLY A 62 -4.94 3.12 4.90
N LEU A 63 -3.61 3.06 4.89
CA LEU A 63 -2.86 2.03 4.16
C LEU A 63 -3.20 0.63 4.69
N VAL A 64 -3.19 0.44 6.00
CA VAL A 64 -3.51 -0.85 6.65
C VAL A 64 -4.93 -1.27 6.32
N ILE A 65 -5.89 -0.34 6.39
CA ILE A 65 -7.29 -0.58 6.03
C ILE A 65 -7.41 -0.96 4.55
N ASN A 66 -6.76 -0.22 3.63
CA ASN A 66 -6.79 -0.53 2.21
C ASN A 66 -6.29 -1.96 1.94
N LEU A 67 -5.14 -2.34 2.50
CA LEU A 67 -4.56 -3.66 2.32
C LEU A 67 -5.43 -4.78 2.92
N LYS A 68 -6.14 -4.50 4.03
CA LYS A 68 -7.13 -5.44 4.59
C LYS A 68 -8.36 -5.60 3.68
N ILE A 69 -8.81 -4.52 3.02
CA ILE A 69 -9.96 -4.56 2.12
C ILE A 69 -9.65 -5.29 0.81
N THR A 70 -8.43 -5.16 0.26
CA THR A 70 -8.08 -5.82 -1.01
C THR A 70 -7.93 -7.33 -0.88
N ASN A 71 -7.69 -7.84 0.33
CA ASN A 71 -7.43 -9.25 0.60
C ASN A 71 -6.23 -9.81 -0.20
N TRP A 72 -5.30 -8.94 -0.60
CA TRP A 72 -4.06 -9.33 -1.30
C TRP A 72 -3.02 -9.92 -0.35
N VAL A 73 -3.01 -9.45 0.90
CA VAL A 73 -2.04 -9.81 1.93
C VAL A 73 -2.68 -10.71 2.99
N ASP A 74 -1.89 -11.57 3.60
CA ASP A 74 -2.35 -12.49 4.65
C ASP A 74 -2.45 -11.77 5.99
N THR A 75 -1.45 -10.94 6.31
CA THR A 75 -1.46 -10.07 7.48
C THR A 75 -0.86 -8.70 7.16
N VAL A 76 -1.36 -7.67 7.83
CA VAL A 76 -0.80 -6.32 7.79
C VAL A 76 -1.10 -5.62 9.10
N ASP A 77 -0.04 -5.24 9.81
CA ASP A 77 -0.10 -4.52 11.07
C ASP A 77 1.08 -3.55 11.18
N TYR A 78 0.97 -2.58 12.10
CA TYR A 78 2.07 -1.68 12.40
C TYR A 78 2.25 -1.47 13.90
N THR A 79 3.44 -1.02 14.27
CA THR A 79 3.79 -0.68 15.66
C THR A 79 4.51 0.65 15.72
N ASP A 80 4.17 1.47 16.72
CA ASP A 80 4.84 2.74 16.99
C ASP A 80 6.08 2.52 17.87
N TYR A 81 7.25 2.93 17.38
CA TYR A 81 8.53 2.91 18.10
C TYR A 81 8.98 4.29 18.56
N GLY A 82 8.08 5.26 18.62
CA GLY A 82 8.32 6.65 19.03
C GLY A 82 8.85 7.50 17.88
N SER A 83 10.04 7.18 17.34
CA SER A 83 10.67 7.94 16.25
C SER A 83 10.27 7.47 14.84
N TYR A 84 9.68 6.29 14.73
CA TYR A 84 9.19 5.73 13.48
C TYR A 84 8.05 4.73 13.74
N TYR A 85 7.24 4.48 12.72
CA TYR A 85 6.32 3.35 12.68
C TYR A 85 6.97 2.19 11.93
N LYS A 86 6.78 0.96 12.40
CA LYS A 86 7.16 -0.24 11.67
C LYS A 86 5.91 -0.92 11.12
N LEU A 87 5.76 -0.94 9.82
CA LEU A 87 4.77 -1.74 9.10
C LEU A 87 5.34 -3.14 8.85
N ALA A 88 4.53 -4.17 9.09
CA ALA A 88 4.87 -5.56 8.81
C ALA A 88 3.73 -6.21 8.02
N ILE A 89 4.08 -6.82 6.88
CA ILE A 89 3.14 -7.45 5.96
C ILE A 89 3.59 -8.88 5.69
N THR A 90 2.64 -9.81 5.65
CA THR A 90 2.87 -11.17 5.13
C THR A 90 1.94 -11.46 3.95
N HIS A 91 2.42 -12.24 2.98
CA HIS A 91 1.67 -12.63 1.79
C HIS A 91 2.24 -13.92 1.16
N ASP A 92 1.50 -14.52 0.23
CA ASP A 92 1.89 -15.72 -0.54
C ASP A 92 2.09 -15.47 -2.05
N LEU A 93 2.00 -14.20 -2.48
CA LEU A 93 2.03 -13.75 -3.88
C LEU A 93 3.43 -13.66 -4.55
N GLY A 94 4.50 -14.07 -3.87
CA GLY A 94 5.85 -14.16 -4.47
C GLY A 94 6.66 -12.85 -4.45
N LEU A 95 7.92 -12.94 -4.90
CA LEU A 95 8.90 -11.84 -4.79
C LEU A 95 8.51 -10.61 -5.61
N THR A 96 8.03 -10.81 -6.83
CA THR A 96 7.55 -9.73 -7.72
C THR A 96 6.46 -8.89 -7.08
N PHE A 97 5.50 -9.53 -6.39
CA PHE A 97 4.48 -8.81 -5.64
C PHE A 97 5.08 -8.01 -4.49
N ALA A 98 6.04 -8.61 -3.76
CA ALA A 98 6.70 -7.96 -2.64
C ALA A 98 7.46 -6.69 -3.09
N GLU A 99 8.16 -6.77 -4.23
CA GLU A 99 8.84 -5.64 -4.87
C GLU A 99 7.85 -4.55 -5.29
N LEU A 100 6.78 -4.93 -6.01
CA LEU A 100 5.75 -3.99 -6.48
C LEU A 100 5.09 -3.26 -5.31
N LEU A 101 4.66 -4.00 -4.28
CA LEU A 101 4.01 -3.41 -3.11
C LEU A 101 4.98 -2.53 -2.31
N THR A 102 6.25 -2.91 -2.22
CA THR A 102 7.29 -2.07 -1.58
C THR A 102 7.45 -0.75 -2.31
N ILE A 103 7.62 -0.77 -3.63
CA ILE A 103 7.77 0.46 -4.45
C ILE A 103 6.54 1.37 -4.27
N TRP A 104 5.36 0.77 -4.22
CA TRP A 104 4.13 1.54 -4.07
C TRP A 104 4.00 2.20 -2.70
N ILE A 105 4.25 1.45 -1.61
CA ILE A 105 4.28 1.99 -0.25
C ILE A 105 5.33 3.11 -0.15
N ASP A 106 6.52 2.87 -0.70
CA ASP A 106 7.62 3.83 -0.62
C ASP A 106 7.28 5.13 -1.36
N ASN A 107 6.70 5.03 -2.57
CA ASN A 107 6.28 6.18 -3.35
C ASN A 107 5.17 6.99 -2.68
N MET A 108 4.17 6.32 -2.09
CA MET A 108 3.09 6.99 -1.37
C MET A 108 3.67 7.91 -0.29
N PHE A 109 4.53 7.39 0.60
CA PHE A 109 5.13 8.20 1.66
C PHE A 109 6.14 9.24 1.15
N LYS A 110 6.92 8.91 0.11
CA LYS A 110 7.90 9.84 -0.48
C LYS A 110 7.23 11.08 -1.07
N ILE A 111 6.05 10.94 -1.68
CA ILE A 111 5.25 12.07 -2.18
C ILE A 111 4.86 13.03 -1.04
N HIS A 112 4.73 12.54 0.19
CA HIS A 112 4.45 13.33 1.39
C HIS A 112 5.71 13.84 2.10
N GLY A 113 6.89 13.71 1.51
CA GLY A 113 8.15 14.09 2.16
C GLY A 113 8.48 13.28 3.41
N VAL A 114 7.89 12.08 3.53
CA VAL A 114 8.16 11.16 4.64
C VAL A 114 9.25 10.20 4.21
N ARG A 115 10.32 10.13 5.02
CA ARG A 115 11.37 9.14 4.79
C ARG A 115 10.85 7.76 5.14
N VAL A 116 11.17 6.79 4.28
CA VAL A 116 10.85 5.38 4.45
C VAL A 116 12.06 4.51 4.17
N GLU A 117 12.14 3.39 4.86
CA GLU A 117 13.13 2.33 4.62
C GLU A 117 12.43 0.99 4.61
N SER A 118 12.47 0.31 3.47
CA SER A 118 11.78 -0.96 3.26
C SER A 118 12.76 -2.11 3.01
N ILE A 119 12.45 -3.27 3.56
CA ILE A 119 13.12 -4.54 3.26
C ILE A 119 12.02 -5.56 2.97
N HIS A 120 12.14 -6.28 1.85
CA HIS A 120 11.21 -7.32 1.49
C HIS A 120 11.91 -8.66 1.24
N SER A 121 11.12 -9.73 1.33
CA SER A 121 11.46 -11.08 0.92
C SER A 121 10.29 -11.63 0.11
N THR A 122 10.39 -12.88 -0.37
CA THR A 122 9.33 -13.55 -1.15
C THR A 122 7.95 -13.56 -0.47
N LYS A 123 7.88 -13.45 0.86
CA LYS A 123 6.63 -13.56 1.63
C LYS A 123 6.39 -12.45 2.66
N THR A 124 7.34 -11.54 2.84
CA THR A 124 7.30 -10.56 3.92
C THR A 124 7.77 -9.21 3.45
N ILE A 125 7.12 -8.15 3.93
CA ILE A 125 7.59 -6.77 3.75
C ILE A 125 7.66 -6.11 5.12
N PHE A 126 8.77 -5.44 5.38
CA PHE A 126 8.96 -4.60 6.55
C PHE A 126 9.31 -3.19 6.11
N THR A 127 8.52 -2.22 6.52
CA THR A 127 8.75 -0.81 6.19
C THR A 127 8.85 0.01 7.47
N LYS A 128 9.94 0.76 7.62
CA LYS A 128 10.06 1.82 8.62
C LYS A 128 9.59 3.13 8.02
N ILE A 129 8.68 3.80 8.70
CA ILE A 129 8.09 5.08 8.30
C ILE A 129 8.49 6.10 9.36
N PHE A 130 9.43 6.98 9.04
CA PHE A 130 9.99 7.91 10.01
C PHE A 130 9.03 9.05 10.28
N LYS A 131 8.87 9.43 11.56
CA LYS A 131 8.09 10.62 11.90
C LYS A 131 8.94 11.85 11.59
N ASN A 132 8.41 12.76 10.77
CA ASN A 132 9.03 14.07 10.61
C ASN A 132 8.99 14.77 11.97
N LYS A 133 10.14 15.24 12.46
CA LYS A 133 10.26 15.94 13.74
C LYS A 133 9.45 17.22 13.74
#